data_AF-F6WSG2-F1
#
_entry.id   AF-F6WSG2-F1
#
_cell.length_a   1.000
_cell.length_b   1.000
_cell.length_c   1.000
_cell.angle_alpha   90.00
_cell.angle_beta   90.00
_cell.angle_gamma   90.00
#
_symmetry.space_group_name_H-M   'P 1'
#
loop_
_entity.id
_entity.type
_entity.pdbx_description
1 polymer ?
#
loop_
_entity_poly.entity_id
_entity_poly.type
_entity_poly.pdbx_seq_one_letter_code
_entity_poly.pdbx_strand_id
1 'polypeptide(L)'
;GVYCNKRFVCFAIIRLKINFEMEQEKSGEKLKLKEKIGLWAGIAVLTSSIVGSGIFVSPGGVLNAVHGSVGISLLVWILCGVVAALSSLCYCELGASLNTSGCDYGNFQLVYGNVVAYVYLITKAFINASAGISIQVFVKYFISAFVGTDCPLPSILIKISSIFVTLSLAFINYRSVRSVLKAEIIFTVGKFLSMGIISVVGIYNLAQGNMVGQKNFKGAFATDVLQDLTAKDIAVGFYQGIFPYAGWMSLNVVAEEMIDAPKNLPRATLLSLGIVTFMYLAVNVGYFSVLTVQELGTSSAVALTFANKALGPMAWLMPVTVCVSTLGNLCAGVLLKSRRAFVAARSGYMPKIFSMIHVKYHTPGPSLFVGASTSIVFVLIGDVNTLIYAKGFMDWIFIGASAASVLILRYTRPDMHRPYKAPIIAPILACLFPIFFLVLPLLVKPPIFILYLVAFWLMILPIYYL
;
A
#
# COMPACT_ATOMS: atom_id res chain seq x y z
N GLY A 1 -11.60 -26.76 47.93
CA GLY A 1 -12.11 -25.87 46.87
C GLY A 1 -11.67 -24.42 47.07
N VAL A 2 -10.40 -24.08 46.82
CA VAL A 2 -9.85 -22.72 47.04
C VAL A 2 -9.23 -22.12 45.76
N TYR A 3 -9.53 -22.65 44.56
CA TYR A 3 -8.95 -22.18 43.29
C TYR A 3 -9.89 -21.37 42.38
N CYS A 4 -11.13 -21.07 42.82
CA CYS A 4 -12.12 -20.42 41.96
C CYS A 4 -12.28 -18.89 42.13
N ASN A 5 -11.47 -18.21 42.98
CA ASN A 5 -11.72 -16.81 43.34
C ASN A 5 -10.74 -15.76 42.75
N LYS A 6 -9.62 -16.17 42.12
CA LYS A 6 -8.65 -15.21 41.55
C LYS A 6 -9.06 -14.62 40.18
N ARG A 7 -9.85 -15.34 39.37
CA ARG A 7 -10.33 -14.83 38.06
C ARG A 7 -11.41 -13.75 38.19
N PHE A 8 -12.26 -13.81 39.21
CA PHE A 8 -13.31 -12.81 39.45
C PHE A 8 -12.73 -11.49 40.01
N VAL A 9 -11.73 -11.55 40.89
CA VAL A 9 -11.07 -10.36 41.44
C VAL A 9 -10.28 -9.62 40.36
N CYS A 10 -9.64 -10.33 39.41
CA CYS A 10 -8.95 -9.69 38.29
C CYS A 10 -9.92 -8.99 37.32
N PHE A 11 -11.08 -9.60 37.04
CA PHE A 11 -12.13 -8.98 36.22
C PHE A 11 -12.77 -7.76 36.92
N ALA A 12 -12.98 -7.82 38.24
CA ALA A 12 -13.53 -6.72 39.03
C ALA A 12 -12.56 -5.52 39.14
N ILE A 13 -11.25 -5.77 39.30
CA ILE A 13 -10.22 -4.72 39.33
C ILE A 13 -10.06 -4.08 37.95
N ILE A 14 -10.17 -4.84 36.85
CA ILE A 14 -10.19 -4.31 35.49
C ILE A 14 -11.45 -3.45 35.27
N ARG A 15 -12.62 -3.88 35.75
CA ARG A 15 -13.88 -3.11 35.66
C ARG A 15 -13.83 -1.79 36.46
N LEU A 16 -13.22 -1.80 37.65
CA LEU A 16 -13.06 -0.62 38.49
C LEU A 16 -12.03 0.37 37.92
N LYS A 17 -10.93 -0.12 37.33
CA LYS A 17 -9.92 0.75 36.70
C LYS A 17 -10.44 1.40 35.40
N ILE A 18 -11.27 0.67 34.63
CA ILE A 18 -11.97 1.21 33.45
C ILE A 18 -13.04 2.23 33.84
N ASN A 19 -13.80 2.00 34.92
CA ASN A 19 -14.77 3.00 35.39
C ASN A 19 -14.09 4.27 35.89
N PHE A 20 -12.90 4.17 36.50
CA PHE A 20 -12.12 5.33 36.94
C PHE A 20 -11.53 6.14 35.78
N GLU A 21 -11.10 5.47 34.69
CA GLU A 21 -10.70 6.14 33.44
C GLU A 21 -11.89 6.76 32.70
N MET A 22 -13.09 6.16 32.76
CA MET A 22 -14.31 6.75 32.20
C MET A 22 -14.89 7.90 33.04
N GLU A 23 -14.67 7.92 34.36
CA GLU A 23 -15.05 9.07 35.21
C GLU A 23 -14.12 10.28 35.02
N GLN A 24 -12.82 10.07 34.75
CA GLN A 24 -11.94 11.15 34.32
C GLN A 24 -12.27 11.70 32.93
N GLU A 25 -12.95 10.92 32.08
CA GLU A 25 -13.41 11.36 30.76
C GLU A 25 -14.54 12.39 30.79
N LYS A 26 -15.21 12.59 31.94
CA LYS A 26 -16.25 13.62 32.10
C LYS A 26 -15.73 15.02 32.43
N SER A 27 -14.43 15.21 32.67
CA SER A 27 -13.87 16.48 33.20
C SER A 27 -12.88 17.22 32.28
N GLY A 28 -12.76 16.86 31.00
CA GLY A 28 -11.96 17.65 30.06
C GLY A 28 -12.53 17.57 28.66
N GLU A 29 -12.92 18.72 28.08
CA GLU A 29 -13.24 18.82 26.66
C GLU A 29 -12.06 18.24 25.85
N LYS A 30 -12.22 17.02 25.32
CA LYS A 30 -11.28 16.48 24.34
C LYS A 30 -11.31 17.41 23.13
N LEU A 31 -10.18 18.07 22.86
CA LEU A 31 -9.93 18.78 21.61
C LEU A 31 -10.21 17.84 20.43
N LYS A 32 -11.40 17.95 19.84
CA LYS A 32 -11.77 17.21 18.62
C LYS A 32 -11.09 17.87 17.42
N LEU A 33 -10.55 17.05 16.51
CA LEU A 33 -10.07 17.53 15.22
C LEU A 33 -11.25 18.17 14.46
N LYS A 34 -10.98 19.27 13.74
CA LYS A 34 -12.02 19.94 12.95
C LYS A 34 -12.35 19.10 11.72
N GLU A 35 -13.61 18.72 11.57
CA GLU A 35 -14.12 18.09 10.36
C GLU A 35 -14.02 19.06 9.17
N LYS A 36 -13.17 18.74 8.19
CA LYS A 36 -12.91 19.58 7.01
C LYS A 36 -12.93 18.80 5.70
N ILE A 37 -12.86 17.48 5.75
CA ILE A 37 -12.76 16.62 4.57
C ILE A 37 -14.16 16.16 4.18
N GLY A 38 -14.70 16.70 3.09
CA GLY A 38 -15.94 16.21 2.48
C GLY A 38 -15.73 14.95 1.64
N LEU A 39 -16.82 14.37 1.11
CA LEU A 39 -16.80 13.15 0.29
C LEU A 39 -15.83 13.24 -0.90
N TRP A 40 -15.92 14.29 -1.72
CA TRP A 40 -15.10 14.47 -2.91
C TRP A 40 -13.61 14.67 -2.59
N ALA A 41 -13.31 15.40 -1.53
CA ALA A 41 -11.95 15.55 -1.03
C ALA A 41 -11.41 14.20 -0.55
N GLY A 42 -12.22 13.41 0.17
CA GLY A 42 -11.88 12.04 0.57
C GLY A 42 -11.59 11.13 -0.62
N ILE A 43 -12.41 11.19 -1.67
CA ILE A 43 -12.19 10.44 -2.92
C ILE A 43 -10.86 10.87 -3.56
N ALA A 44 -10.59 12.16 -3.70
CA ALA A 44 -9.35 12.66 -4.30
C ALA A 44 -8.10 12.22 -3.53
N VAL A 45 -8.13 12.35 -2.20
CA VAL A 45 -7.05 11.93 -1.29
C VAL A 45 -6.80 10.43 -1.42
N LEU A 46 -7.87 9.63 -1.38
CA LEU A 46 -7.74 8.17 -1.39
C LEU A 46 -7.29 7.65 -2.76
N THR A 47 -7.87 8.15 -3.85
CA THR A 47 -7.47 7.76 -5.21
C THR A 47 -6.01 8.13 -5.45
N SER A 48 -5.54 9.31 -5.02
CA SER A 48 -4.11 9.67 -5.11
C SER A 48 -3.21 8.80 -4.24
N SER A 49 -3.69 8.36 -3.08
CA SER A 49 -2.93 7.48 -2.17
C SER A 49 -2.82 6.04 -2.69
N ILE A 50 -3.82 5.54 -3.43
CA ILE A 50 -3.77 4.19 -4.03
C ILE A 50 -2.92 4.23 -5.31
N VAL A 51 -3.12 5.25 -6.14
CA VAL A 51 -2.36 5.41 -7.38
C VAL A 51 -0.91 5.75 -7.07
N GLY A 52 -0.02 4.81 -7.34
CA GLY A 52 1.41 4.96 -7.13
C GLY A 52 2.23 4.44 -8.29
N SER A 53 3.47 4.06 -7.99
CA SER A 53 4.41 3.47 -8.95
C SER A 53 4.01 2.08 -9.43
N GLY A 54 3.08 1.41 -8.75
CA GLY A 54 2.73 0.01 -9.02
C GLY A 54 2.17 -0.23 -10.42
N ILE A 55 1.34 0.68 -10.95
CA ILE A 55 0.74 0.51 -12.29
C ILE A 55 1.80 0.49 -13.42
N PHE A 56 2.99 1.04 -13.18
CA PHE A 56 4.09 1.07 -14.15
C PHE A 56 5.00 -0.15 -14.08
N VAL A 57 4.81 -1.02 -13.08
CA VAL A 57 5.64 -2.22 -12.85
C VAL A 57 4.84 -3.49 -12.99
N SER A 58 3.68 -3.53 -12.31
CA SER A 58 2.88 -4.73 -12.16
C SER A 58 2.33 -5.32 -13.46
N PRO A 59 2.00 -4.57 -14.53
CA PRO A 59 1.47 -5.17 -15.77
C PRO A 59 2.35 -6.30 -16.32
N GLY A 60 3.67 -6.08 -16.41
CA GLY A 60 4.61 -7.11 -16.89
C GLY A 60 4.68 -8.31 -15.93
N GLY A 61 4.69 -8.06 -14.63
CA GLY A 61 4.68 -9.11 -13.60
C GLY A 61 3.41 -9.97 -13.62
N VAL A 62 2.24 -9.35 -13.77
CA VAL A 62 0.95 -10.06 -13.87
C VAL A 62 0.91 -10.88 -15.16
N LEU A 63 1.28 -10.28 -16.30
CA LEU A 63 1.24 -10.95 -17.60
C LEU A 63 2.17 -12.19 -17.63
N ASN A 64 3.40 -12.05 -17.14
CA ASN A 64 4.34 -13.17 -17.08
C ASN A 64 3.85 -14.28 -16.15
N ALA A 65 3.21 -13.90 -15.04
CA ALA A 65 2.65 -14.88 -14.11
C ALA A 65 1.52 -15.70 -14.76
N VAL A 66 0.73 -15.12 -15.66
CA VAL A 66 -0.37 -15.84 -16.35
C VAL A 66 0.04 -16.35 -17.75
N HIS A 67 1.34 -16.60 -17.93
CA HIS A 67 1.92 -17.17 -19.16
C HIS A 67 1.56 -16.40 -20.44
N GLY A 68 1.38 -15.08 -20.33
CA GLY A 68 1.07 -14.21 -21.48
C GLY A 68 -0.40 -14.12 -21.86
N SER A 69 -1.32 -14.74 -21.11
CA SER A 69 -2.76 -14.60 -21.38
C SER A 69 -3.27 -13.19 -21.03
N VAL A 70 -3.66 -12.44 -22.06
CA VAL A 70 -4.22 -11.08 -21.93
C VAL A 70 -5.54 -11.08 -21.16
N GLY A 71 -6.44 -12.03 -21.46
CA GLY A 71 -7.75 -12.12 -20.82
C GLY A 71 -7.65 -12.43 -19.33
N ILE A 72 -6.81 -13.40 -18.95
CA ILE A 72 -6.58 -13.74 -17.53
C ILE A 72 -5.90 -12.59 -16.80
N SER A 73 -4.93 -11.91 -17.44
CA SER A 73 -4.27 -10.74 -16.84
C SER A 73 -5.30 -9.66 -16.46
N LEU A 74 -6.22 -9.31 -17.35
CA LEU A 74 -7.30 -8.35 -17.07
C LEU A 74 -8.25 -8.84 -15.96
N LEU A 75 -8.59 -10.13 -15.93
CA LEU A 75 -9.39 -10.71 -14.85
C LEU A 75 -8.68 -10.60 -13.49
N VAL A 76 -7.36 -10.82 -13.43
CA VAL A 76 -6.58 -10.65 -12.21
C VAL A 76 -6.68 -9.21 -11.69
N TRP A 77 -6.60 -8.20 -12.57
CA TRP A 77 -6.78 -6.79 -12.19
C TRP A 77 -8.18 -6.49 -11.62
N ILE A 78 -9.23 -7.05 -12.20
CA ILE A 78 -10.61 -6.92 -11.70
C ILE A 78 -10.71 -7.57 -10.31
N LEU A 79 -10.25 -8.81 -10.19
CA LEU A 79 -10.33 -9.57 -8.94
C LEU A 79 -9.51 -8.90 -7.82
N CYS A 80 -8.36 -8.31 -8.14
CA CYS A 80 -7.58 -7.53 -7.18
C CYS A 80 -8.36 -6.30 -6.67
N GLY A 81 -9.09 -5.60 -7.56
CA GLY A 81 -9.97 -4.50 -7.18
C GLY A 81 -11.11 -4.94 -6.25
N VAL A 82 -11.73 -6.09 -6.54
CA VAL A 82 -12.80 -6.67 -5.69
C VAL A 82 -12.25 -7.08 -4.32
N VAL A 83 -11.11 -7.76 -4.28
CA VAL A 83 -10.44 -8.17 -3.03
C VAL A 83 -10.06 -6.94 -2.18
N ALA A 84 -9.54 -5.88 -2.82
CA ALA A 84 -9.24 -4.62 -2.14
C ALA A 84 -10.51 -3.97 -1.58
N ALA A 85 -11.62 -3.96 -2.34
CA ALA A 85 -12.90 -3.42 -1.89
C ALA A 85 -13.43 -4.17 -0.67
N LEU A 86 -13.49 -5.51 -0.71
CA LEU A 86 -13.95 -6.33 0.41
C LEU A 86 -13.10 -6.12 1.68
N SER A 87 -11.77 -6.08 1.52
CA SER A 87 -10.84 -5.82 2.62
C SER A 87 -11.02 -4.42 3.21
N SER A 88 -11.25 -3.42 2.35
CA SER A 88 -11.44 -2.03 2.78
C SER A 88 -12.70 -1.80 3.60
N LEU A 89 -13.78 -2.55 3.33
CA LEU A 89 -15.04 -2.43 4.09
C LEU A 89 -14.87 -2.82 5.57
N CYS A 90 -13.99 -3.79 5.85
CA CYS A 90 -13.66 -4.17 7.22
C CYS A 90 -12.99 -3.02 7.96
N TYR A 91 -12.09 -2.31 7.27
CA TYR A 91 -11.44 -1.13 7.81
C TYR A 91 -12.38 0.05 7.97
N CYS A 92 -13.36 0.24 7.09
CA CYS A 92 -14.39 1.27 7.28
C CYS A 92 -15.23 1.02 8.54
N GLU A 93 -15.56 -0.24 8.86
CA GLU A 93 -16.26 -0.58 10.11
C GLU A 93 -15.39 -0.30 11.34
N LEU A 94 -14.12 -0.71 11.31
CA LEU A 94 -13.19 -0.41 12.41
C LEU A 94 -12.97 1.09 12.60
N GLY A 95 -12.72 1.82 11.50
CA GLY A 95 -12.50 3.26 11.49
C GLY A 95 -13.70 4.04 12.00
N ALA A 96 -14.91 3.66 11.59
CA ALA A 96 -16.14 4.30 12.05
C ALA A 96 -16.53 3.94 13.49
N SER A 97 -16.12 2.77 13.99
CA SER A 97 -16.49 2.32 15.34
C SER A 97 -15.52 2.79 16.43
N LEU A 98 -14.22 2.86 16.12
CA LEU A 98 -13.19 3.12 17.13
C LEU A 98 -12.82 4.60 17.29
N ASN A 99 -13.21 5.49 16.35
CA ASN A 99 -12.97 6.94 16.40
C ASN A 99 -11.61 7.33 17.01
N THR A 100 -10.56 6.61 16.62
CA THR A 100 -9.19 6.82 17.10
C THR A 100 -8.24 6.95 15.92
N SER A 101 -7.63 8.12 15.83
CA SER A 101 -6.51 8.44 14.94
C SER A 101 -5.43 7.37 15.08
N GLY A 102 -5.21 6.56 14.03
CA GLY A 102 -4.28 5.43 14.03
C GLY A 102 -4.90 4.04 13.88
N CYS A 103 -6.22 3.96 13.63
CA CYS A 103 -7.06 2.79 13.28
C CYS A 103 -6.49 1.40 13.59
N ASP A 104 -5.49 0.89 12.86
CA ASP A 104 -4.89 -0.42 13.10
C ASP A 104 -4.23 -0.57 14.48
N TYR A 105 -3.45 0.42 14.93
CA TYR A 105 -2.75 0.33 16.21
C TYR A 105 -3.74 0.28 17.38
N GLY A 106 -4.72 1.19 17.38
CA GLY A 106 -5.79 1.22 18.39
C GLY A 106 -6.65 -0.05 18.37
N ASN A 107 -6.99 -0.54 17.17
CA ASN A 107 -7.72 -1.78 17.00
C ASN A 107 -6.94 -2.99 17.56
N PHE A 108 -5.65 -3.12 17.23
CA PHE A 108 -4.84 -4.23 17.75
C PHE A 108 -4.63 -4.14 19.25
N GLN A 109 -4.49 -2.94 19.80
CA GLN A 109 -4.40 -2.75 21.23
C GLN A 109 -5.69 -3.22 21.93
N LEU A 110 -6.86 -2.91 21.34
CA LEU A 110 -8.16 -3.29 21.89
C LEU A 110 -8.44 -4.80 21.83
N VAL A 111 -8.09 -5.45 20.71
CA VAL A 111 -8.48 -6.85 20.44
C VAL A 111 -7.40 -7.84 20.86
N TYR A 112 -6.14 -7.53 20.59
CA TYR A 112 -5.01 -8.45 20.77
C TYR A 112 -4.07 -8.04 21.92
N GLY A 113 -4.26 -6.84 22.49
CA GLY A 113 -3.44 -6.30 23.55
C GLY A 113 -2.18 -5.58 23.08
N ASN A 114 -1.42 -5.06 24.04
CA ASN A 114 -0.30 -4.14 23.77
C ASN A 114 0.86 -4.78 23.00
N VAL A 115 1.14 -6.07 23.19
CA VAL A 115 2.27 -6.76 22.52
C VAL A 115 2.06 -6.81 21.00
N VAL A 116 0.86 -7.19 20.54
CA VAL A 116 0.57 -7.27 19.10
C VAL A 116 0.51 -5.87 18.49
N ALA A 117 -0.05 -4.89 19.21
CA ALA A 117 -0.05 -3.49 18.79
C ALA A 117 1.38 -2.93 18.64
N TYR A 118 2.27 -3.26 19.58
CA TYR A 118 3.70 -2.93 19.51
C TYR A 118 4.37 -3.57 18.30
N VAL A 119 4.20 -4.90 18.10
CA VAL A 119 4.77 -5.62 16.95
C VAL A 119 4.31 -4.97 15.64
N TYR A 120 3.02 -4.67 15.50
CA TYR A 120 2.51 -3.96 14.33
C TYR A 120 3.17 -2.60 14.12
N LEU A 121 3.21 -1.76 15.15
CA LEU A 121 3.72 -0.40 15.05
C LEU A 121 5.19 -0.38 14.68
N ILE A 122 6.02 -1.19 15.35
CA ILE A 122 7.46 -1.30 15.09
C ILE A 122 7.72 -1.92 13.72
N THR A 123 6.99 -2.96 13.33
CA THR A 123 7.08 -3.56 11.99
C THR A 123 6.77 -2.53 10.92
N LYS A 124 5.69 -1.76 11.07
CA LYS A 124 5.30 -0.72 10.11
C LYS A 124 6.23 0.50 10.13
N ALA A 125 6.99 0.74 11.20
CA ALA A 125 7.98 1.81 11.29
C ALA A 125 9.29 1.43 10.56
N PHE A 126 9.80 0.21 10.77
CA PHE A 126 11.10 -0.21 10.22
C PHE A 126 11.03 -0.86 8.85
N ILE A 127 9.91 -1.49 8.50
CA ILE A 127 9.78 -2.17 7.22
C ILE A 127 9.19 -1.21 6.18
N ASN A 128 10.05 -0.75 5.25
CA ASN A 128 9.70 0.23 4.23
C ASN A 128 9.98 -0.22 2.78
N ALA A 129 9.49 -1.42 2.43
CA ALA A 129 9.62 -1.96 1.08
C ALA A 129 8.97 -1.06 -0.01
N SER A 130 7.89 -0.34 0.30
CA SER A 130 7.18 0.51 -0.68
C SER A 130 8.01 1.69 -1.20
N ALA A 131 8.79 2.33 -0.32
CA ALA A 131 9.72 3.39 -0.70
C ALA A 131 10.85 2.83 -1.56
N GLY A 132 11.42 1.69 -1.15
CA GLY A 132 12.46 0.97 -1.92
C GLY A 132 12.01 0.58 -3.33
N ILE A 133 10.78 0.08 -3.49
CA ILE A 133 10.20 -0.21 -4.80
C ILE A 133 10.07 1.07 -5.62
N SER A 134 9.47 2.12 -5.06
CA SER A 134 9.19 3.36 -5.78
C SER A 134 10.46 4.05 -6.28
N ILE A 135 11.54 4.04 -5.48
CA ILE A 135 12.81 4.64 -5.89
C ILE A 135 13.51 3.83 -6.99
N GLN A 136 13.51 2.50 -6.90
CA GLN A 136 14.09 1.67 -7.96
C GLN A 136 13.35 1.84 -9.28
N VAL A 137 12.02 2.01 -9.23
CA VAL A 137 11.20 2.31 -10.41
C VAL A 137 11.55 3.68 -10.96
N PHE A 138 11.63 4.71 -10.12
CA PHE A 138 12.08 6.04 -10.54
C PHE A 138 13.42 5.97 -11.29
N VAL A 139 14.42 5.30 -10.71
CA VAL A 139 15.75 5.20 -11.30
C VAL A 139 15.74 4.44 -12.62
N LYS A 140 15.01 3.32 -12.71
CA LYS A 140 14.86 2.56 -13.96
C LYS A 140 14.27 3.43 -15.06
N TYR A 141 13.18 4.15 -14.78
CA TYR A 141 12.53 5.03 -15.76
C TYR A 141 13.40 6.23 -16.14
N PHE A 142 14.06 6.84 -15.15
CA PHE A 142 14.92 8.00 -15.38
C PHE A 142 16.11 7.66 -16.27
N ILE A 143 16.84 6.59 -15.96
CA ILE A 143 18.02 6.19 -16.74
C ILE A 143 17.61 5.65 -18.13
N SER A 144 16.52 4.86 -18.20
CA SER A 144 16.03 4.33 -19.49
C SER A 144 15.59 5.45 -20.45
N ALA A 145 15.23 6.63 -19.95
CA ALA A 145 14.92 7.78 -20.80
C ALA A 145 16.13 8.30 -21.59
N PHE A 146 17.35 8.07 -21.10
CA PHE A 146 18.59 8.51 -21.77
C PHE A 146 19.28 7.39 -22.54
N VAL A 147 19.26 6.16 -22.00
CA VAL A 147 19.98 5.01 -22.56
C VAL A 147 19.10 4.17 -23.50
N GLY A 148 17.77 4.38 -23.47
CA GLY A 148 16.80 3.56 -24.17
C GLY A 148 16.37 2.34 -23.35
N THR A 149 15.38 1.60 -23.87
CA THR A 149 14.80 0.43 -23.17
C THR A 149 15.47 -0.90 -23.51
N ASP A 150 16.33 -0.92 -24.53
CA ASP A 150 16.88 -2.16 -25.09
C ASP A 150 18.14 -2.64 -24.35
N CYS A 151 18.74 -1.76 -23.55
CA CYS A 151 19.93 -2.07 -22.76
C CYS A 151 19.54 -2.45 -21.32
N PRO A 152 19.85 -3.66 -20.84
CA PRO A 152 19.59 -4.04 -19.46
C PRO A 152 20.47 -3.24 -18.50
N LEU A 153 19.84 -2.51 -17.57
CA LEU A 153 20.58 -1.73 -16.58
C LEU A 153 21.24 -2.64 -15.53
N PRO A 154 22.54 -2.46 -15.24
CA PRO A 154 23.21 -3.16 -14.14
C PRO A 154 22.52 -2.88 -12.80
N SER A 155 22.30 -3.93 -12.00
CA SER A 155 21.62 -3.82 -10.70
C SER A 155 22.36 -2.87 -9.74
N ILE A 156 23.68 -2.85 -9.78
CA ILE A 156 24.52 -1.96 -8.97
C ILE A 156 24.26 -0.48 -9.26
N LEU A 157 24.08 -0.13 -10.54
CA LEU A 157 23.78 1.24 -10.97
C LEU A 157 22.42 1.68 -10.42
N ILE A 158 21.41 0.82 -10.55
CA ILE A 158 20.07 1.09 -10.02
C ILE A 158 20.12 1.32 -8.50
N LYS A 159 20.86 0.48 -7.77
CA LYS A 159 20.98 0.57 -6.31
C LYS A 159 21.71 1.83 -5.86
N ILE A 160 22.87 2.16 -6.43
CA ILE A 160 23.64 3.35 -6.06
C ILE A 160 22.85 4.62 -6.36
N SER A 161 22.25 4.74 -7.55
CA SER A 161 21.41 5.89 -7.90
C SER A 161 20.18 5.99 -6.99
N SER A 162 19.58 4.87 -6.60
CA SER A 162 18.45 4.86 -5.66
C SER A 162 18.83 5.38 -4.28
N ILE A 163 20.02 5.02 -3.78
CA ILE A 163 20.55 5.52 -2.50
C ILE A 163 20.76 7.03 -2.57
N PHE A 164 21.40 7.50 -3.64
CA PHE A 164 21.66 8.94 -3.84
C PHE A 164 20.35 9.74 -3.81
N VAL A 165 19.36 9.35 -4.62
CA VAL A 165 18.07 10.06 -4.70
C VAL A 165 17.31 9.97 -3.37
N THR A 166 17.36 8.83 -2.67
CA THR A 166 16.73 8.69 -1.35
C THR A 166 17.34 9.66 -0.33
N LEU A 167 18.67 9.80 -0.31
CA LEU A 167 19.36 10.75 0.56
C LEU A 167 19.04 12.21 0.19
N SER A 168 19.02 12.54 -1.09
CA SER A 168 18.63 13.88 -1.56
C SER A 168 17.20 14.24 -1.13
N LEU A 169 16.26 13.32 -1.27
CA LEU A 169 14.88 13.53 -0.84
C LEU A 169 14.74 13.59 0.68
N ALA A 170 15.49 12.76 1.42
CA ALA A 170 15.53 12.85 2.87
C ALA A 170 16.03 14.24 3.32
N PHE A 171 17.04 14.78 2.65
CA PHE A 171 17.54 16.14 2.92
C PHE A 171 16.49 17.23 2.62
N ILE A 172 15.77 17.13 1.50
CA ILE A 172 14.70 18.07 1.16
C ILE A 172 13.56 18.00 2.20
N ASN A 173 13.16 16.79 2.59
CA ASN A 173 12.15 16.56 3.63
C ASN A 173 12.58 17.10 5.00
N TYR A 174 13.88 16.99 5.33
CA TYR A 174 14.44 17.54 6.56
C TYR A 174 14.35 19.07 6.59
N ARG A 175 14.62 19.71 5.45
CA ARG A 175 14.67 21.17 5.31
C ARG A 175 13.28 21.82 5.29
N SER A 176 12.31 21.24 4.56
CA SER A 176 10.96 21.80 4.44
C SER A 176 9.91 20.76 4.07
N VAL A 177 9.16 20.30 5.07
CA VAL A 177 7.98 19.44 4.85
C VAL A 177 6.89 20.17 4.05
N ARG A 178 6.74 21.49 4.23
CA ARG A 178 5.74 22.28 3.51
C ARG A 178 5.98 22.29 2.00
N SER A 179 7.25 22.40 1.59
CA SER A 179 7.60 22.37 0.17
C SER A 179 7.29 21.01 -0.46
N VAL A 180 7.54 19.93 0.29
CA VAL A 180 7.25 18.56 -0.17
C VAL A 180 5.75 18.34 -0.32
N LEU A 181 4.94 18.78 0.64
CA LEU A 181 3.47 18.68 0.55
C LEU A 181 2.90 19.48 -0.64
N LYS A 182 3.47 20.64 -0.96
CA LYS A 182 3.09 21.41 -2.17
C LYS A 182 3.48 20.67 -3.45
N ALA A 183 4.68 20.08 -3.49
CA ALA A 183 5.14 19.29 -4.63
C ALA A 183 4.28 18.04 -4.85
N GLU A 184 3.77 17.43 -3.78
CA GLU A 184 2.88 16.25 -3.84
C GLU A 184 1.59 16.50 -4.63
N ILE A 185 1.06 17.73 -4.61
CA ILE A 185 -0.09 18.11 -5.44
C ILE A 185 0.27 18.02 -6.92
N ILE A 186 1.42 18.58 -7.31
CA ILE A 186 1.94 18.51 -8.70
C ILE A 186 2.20 17.04 -9.08
N PHE A 187 2.78 16.26 -8.18
CA PHE A 187 3.03 14.84 -8.40
C PHE A 187 1.74 14.05 -8.63
N THR A 188 0.67 14.40 -7.91
CA THR A 188 -0.66 13.79 -8.08
C THR A 188 -1.22 14.05 -9.46
N VAL A 189 -1.10 15.27 -9.99
CA VAL A 189 -1.54 15.59 -11.36
C VAL A 189 -0.77 14.75 -12.38
N GLY A 190 0.55 14.62 -12.22
CA GLY A 190 1.39 13.78 -13.09
C GLY A 190 0.99 12.30 -13.11
N LYS A 191 0.54 11.74 -11.97
CA LYS A 191 0.02 10.37 -11.87
C LYS A 191 -1.19 10.14 -12.77
N PHE A 192 -2.20 11.01 -12.68
CA PHE A 192 -3.41 10.85 -13.48
C PHE A 192 -3.19 11.20 -14.95
N LEU A 193 -2.33 12.18 -15.23
CA LEU A 193 -1.98 12.56 -16.60
C LEU A 193 -1.32 11.39 -17.35
N SER A 194 -0.33 10.71 -16.76
CA SER A 194 0.33 9.56 -17.38
C SER A 194 -0.64 8.41 -17.67
N MET A 195 -1.51 8.06 -16.72
CA MET A 195 -2.53 7.03 -16.93
C MET A 195 -3.55 7.43 -18.01
N GLY A 196 -3.96 8.70 -18.03
CA GLY A 196 -4.85 9.26 -19.04
C GLY A 196 -4.25 9.20 -20.44
N ILE A 197 -2.98 9.59 -20.60
CA ILE A 197 -2.26 9.51 -21.89
C ILE A 197 -2.24 8.07 -22.40
N ILE A 198 -1.83 7.10 -21.57
CA ILE A 198 -1.77 5.68 -21.98
C ILE A 198 -3.16 5.18 -22.39
N SER A 199 -4.18 5.48 -21.58
CA SER A 199 -5.54 4.99 -21.81
C SER A 199 -6.15 5.57 -23.10
N VAL A 200 -6.08 6.88 -23.30
CA VAL A 200 -6.66 7.56 -24.47
C VAL A 200 -5.93 7.17 -25.75
N VAL A 201 -4.60 7.19 -25.74
CA VAL A 201 -3.80 6.81 -26.91
C VAL A 201 -3.99 5.33 -27.24
N GLY A 202 -4.11 4.48 -26.23
CA GLY A 202 -4.39 3.06 -26.44
C GLY A 202 -5.76 2.79 -27.06
N ILE A 203 -6.81 3.42 -26.55
CA ILE A 203 -8.17 3.32 -27.12
C ILE A 203 -8.18 3.84 -28.57
N TYR A 204 -7.50 4.96 -28.83
CA TYR A 204 -7.37 5.51 -30.18
C TYR A 204 -6.67 4.53 -31.14
N ASN A 205 -5.57 3.91 -30.73
CA ASN A 205 -4.86 2.91 -31.54
C ASN A 205 -5.71 1.66 -31.80
N LEU A 206 -6.51 1.24 -30.82
CA LEU A 206 -7.43 0.12 -30.99
C LEU A 206 -8.54 0.45 -31.99
N ALA A 207 -9.10 1.67 -31.92
CA ALA A 207 -10.11 2.16 -32.85
C ALA A 207 -9.59 2.29 -34.29
N GLN A 208 -8.31 2.66 -34.47
CA GLN A 208 -7.64 2.68 -35.77
C GLN A 208 -7.30 1.29 -36.32
N GLY A 209 -7.60 0.22 -35.56
CA GLY A 209 -7.42 -1.15 -36.02
C GLY A 209 -5.97 -1.64 -35.98
N ASN A 210 -5.15 -1.17 -35.03
CA ASN A 210 -3.77 -1.65 -34.89
C ASN A 210 -3.72 -3.19 -34.79
N MET A 211 -2.97 -3.81 -35.69
CA MET A 211 -2.87 -5.28 -35.84
C MET A 211 -2.38 -5.96 -34.56
N VAL A 212 -1.49 -5.31 -33.79
CA VAL A 212 -0.96 -5.87 -32.54
C VAL A 212 -2.08 -5.99 -31.51
N GLY A 213 -2.82 -4.91 -31.29
CA GLY A 213 -3.99 -4.91 -30.40
C GLY A 213 -5.03 -5.93 -30.82
N GLN A 214 -5.39 -5.97 -32.10
CA GLN A 214 -6.37 -6.95 -32.60
C GLN A 214 -5.91 -8.40 -32.36
N LYS A 215 -4.63 -8.71 -32.59
CA LYS A 215 -4.09 -10.05 -32.33
C LYS A 215 -4.15 -10.40 -30.84
N ASN A 216 -3.74 -9.48 -29.97
CA ASN A 216 -3.75 -9.66 -28.52
C ASN A 216 -5.18 -9.92 -27.98
N PHE A 217 -6.18 -9.17 -28.47
CA PHE A 217 -7.57 -9.33 -28.01
C PHE A 217 -8.31 -10.51 -28.66
N LYS A 218 -8.01 -10.87 -29.92
CA LYS A 218 -8.58 -12.08 -30.56
C LYS A 218 -8.12 -13.37 -29.88
N GLY A 219 -6.86 -13.41 -29.43
CA GLY A 219 -6.27 -14.54 -28.69
C GLY A 219 -6.33 -14.40 -27.17
N ALA A 220 -7.19 -13.54 -26.62
CA ALA A 220 -7.14 -13.15 -25.21
C ALA A 220 -7.25 -14.35 -24.24
N PHE A 221 -8.01 -15.37 -24.59
CA PHE A 221 -8.22 -16.60 -23.83
C PHE A 221 -7.74 -17.85 -24.60
N ALA A 222 -6.62 -17.75 -25.32
CA ALA A 222 -6.05 -18.89 -26.03
C ALA A 222 -5.93 -20.12 -25.11
N THR A 223 -6.52 -21.23 -25.54
CA THR A 223 -6.72 -22.44 -24.73
C THR A 223 -5.41 -23.12 -24.34
N ASP A 224 -4.41 -23.00 -25.21
CA ASP A 224 -3.07 -23.58 -25.03
C ASP A 224 -2.37 -23.01 -23.78
N VAL A 225 -2.60 -21.72 -23.49
CA VAL A 225 -2.03 -21.03 -22.32
C VAL A 225 -2.79 -21.37 -21.03
N LEU A 226 -4.08 -21.69 -21.15
CA LEU A 226 -4.95 -22.01 -20.02
C LEU A 226 -4.67 -23.40 -19.43
N GLN A 227 -4.22 -24.36 -20.26
CA GLN A 227 -3.96 -25.74 -19.83
C GLN A 227 -2.74 -25.85 -18.91
N ASP A 228 -1.72 -25.01 -19.09
CA ASP A 228 -0.51 -25.00 -18.29
C ASP A 228 -0.60 -24.13 -17.02
N LEU A 229 -1.76 -23.49 -16.78
CA LEU A 229 -1.91 -22.53 -15.71
C LEU A 229 -2.10 -23.22 -14.35
N THR A 230 -1.14 -23.06 -13.44
CA THR A 230 -1.25 -23.63 -12.09
C THR A 230 -1.84 -22.62 -11.10
N ALA A 231 -2.47 -23.10 -10.01
CA ALA A 231 -2.93 -22.24 -8.92
C ALA A 231 -1.82 -21.34 -8.32
N LYS A 232 -0.57 -21.81 -8.38
CA LYS A 232 0.65 -21.06 -8.05
C LYS A 232 0.79 -19.80 -8.91
N ASP A 233 0.61 -19.94 -10.20
CA ASP A 233 0.86 -18.88 -11.20
C ASP A 233 -0.18 -17.77 -11.06
N ILE A 234 -1.43 -18.18 -10.83
CA ILE A 234 -2.53 -17.28 -10.46
C ILE A 234 -2.18 -16.49 -9.18
N ALA A 235 -1.71 -17.16 -8.12
CA ALA A 235 -1.36 -16.50 -6.87
C ALA A 235 -0.22 -15.48 -7.03
N VAL A 236 0.80 -15.82 -7.83
CA VAL A 236 1.88 -14.91 -8.19
C VAL A 236 1.36 -13.69 -8.95
N GLY A 237 0.47 -13.91 -9.92
CA GLY A 237 -0.22 -12.85 -10.66
C GLY A 237 -1.01 -11.92 -9.73
N PHE A 238 -1.73 -12.47 -8.76
CA PHE A 238 -2.43 -11.68 -7.75
C PHE A 238 -1.49 -10.85 -6.89
N TYR A 239 -0.33 -11.37 -6.48
CA TYR A 239 0.66 -10.60 -5.72
C TYR A 239 1.14 -9.36 -6.48
N GLN A 240 1.41 -9.54 -7.78
CA GLN A 240 1.78 -8.44 -8.65
C GLN A 240 0.62 -7.47 -8.87
N GLY A 241 -0.60 -7.99 -9.07
CA GLY A 241 -1.80 -7.21 -9.36
C GLY A 241 -2.38 -6.45 -8.16
N ILE A 242 -2.24 -6.98 -6.94
CA ILE A 242 -2.76 -6.33 -5.72
C ILE A 242 -1.83 -5.24 -5.20
N PHE A 243 -0.53 -5.32 -5.47
CA PHE A 243 0.44 -4.32 -5.03
C PHE A 243 0.07 -2.88 -5.42
N PRO A 244 -0.34 -2.60 -6.68
CA PRO A 244 -0.84 -1.29 -7.12
C PRO A 244 -2.11 -0.81 -6.43
N TYR A 245 -2.90 -1.70 -5.82
CA TYR A 245 -4.09 -1.32 -5.06
C TYR A 245 -3.78 -0.97 -3.60
N ALA A 246 -2.54 -1.14 -3.14
CA ALA A 246 -2.18 -0.77 -1.77
C ALA A 246 -2.37 0.73 -1.53
N GLY A 247 -2.85 1.10 -0.33
CA GLY A 247 -3.05 2.50 0.07
C GLY A 247 -4.48 2.85 0.45
N TRP A 248 -5.44 1.95 0.23
CA TRP A 248 -6.84 2.17 0.60
C TRP A 248 -7.05 2.39 2.12
N MET A 249 -6.09 2.00 2.97
CA MET A 249 -6.14 2.23 4.42
C MET A 249 -5.96 3.71 4.80
N SER A 250 -5.36 4.53 3.94
CA SER A 250 -4.95 5.91 4.26
C SER A 250 -6.12 6.79 4.67
N LEU A 251 -7.31 6.58 4.11
CA LEU A 251 -8.49 7.38 4.43
C LEU A 251 -8.98 7.16 5.87
N ASN A 252 -8.76 5.97 6.44
CA ASN A 252 -9.11 5.67 7.84
C ASN A 252 -8.26 6.46 8.84
N VAL A 253 -7.05 6.88 8.46
CA VAL A 253 -6.16 7.68 9.33
C VAL A 253 -6.73 9.07 9.55
N VAL A 254 -7.45 9.60 8.56
CA VAL A 254 -8.07 10.93 8.59
C VAL A 254 -9.59 10.86 8.74
N ALA A 255 -10.12 9.73 9.23
CA ALA A 255 -11.55 9.54 9.41
C ALA A 255 -12.16 10.56 10.39
N GLU A 256 -11.42 10.96 11.44
CA GLU A 256 -11.83 12.00 12.41
C GLU A 256 -11.94 13.40 11.80
N GLU A 257 -11.27 13.65 10.67
CA GLU A 257 -11.33 14.94 9.97
C GLU A 257 -12.42 14.95 8.89
N MET A 258 -13.14 13.84 8.70
CA MET A 258 -14.14 13.68 7.66
C MET A 258 -15.53 14.07 8.13
N ILE A 259 -16.22 14.89 7.33
CA ILE A 259 -17.61 15.29 7.57
C ILE A 259 -18.51 14.07 7.38
N ASP A 260 -19.37 13.76 8.36
CA ASP A 260 -20.26 12.57 8.35
C ASP A 260 -19.49 11.27 7.99
N ALA A 261 -18.37 11.03 8.69
CA ALA A 261 -17.48 9.90 8.48
C ALA A 261 -18.21 8.54 8.36
N PRO A 262 -19.22 8.20 9.18
CA PRO A 262 -19.96 6.94 9.06
C PRO A 262 -20.54 6.65 7.67
N LYS A 263 -20.99 7.70 6.96
CA LYS A 263 -21.56 7.55 5.62
C LYS A 263 -20.54 7.82 4.53
N ASN A 264 -19.68 8.83 4.71
CA ASN A 264 -18.76 9.27 3.68
C ASN A 264 -17.51 8.41 3.58
N LEU A 265 -17.03 7.80 4.67
CA LEU A 265 -15.86 6.91 4.67
C LEU A 265 -16.06 5.69 3.77
N PRO A 266 -17.13 4.86 3.92
CA PRO A 266 -17.34 3.71 3.04
C PRO A 266 -17.64 4.13 1.59
N ARG A 267 -18.39 5.22 1.37
CA ARG A 267 -18.70 5.74 0.03
C ARG A 267 -17.45 6.22 -0.71
N ALA A 268 -16.62 7.03 -0.07
CA ALA A 268 -15.35 7.49 -0.62
C ALA A 268 -14.44 6.30 -0.94
N THR A 269 -14.37 5.33 -0.03
CA THR A 269 -13.52 4.14 -0.20
C THR A 269 -13.91 3.31 -1.40
N LEU A 270 -15.20 2.95 -1.54
CA LEU A 270 -15.67 2.15 -2.66
C LEU A 270 -15.60 2.90 -4.00
N LEU A 271 -15.95 4.20 -4.02
CA LEU A 271 -15.86 5.01 -5.24
C LEU A 271 -14.41 5.17 -5.70
N SER A 272 -13.47 5.45 -4.78
CA SER A 272 -12.05 5.52 -5.12
C SER A 272 -11.54 4.20 -5.68
N LEU A 273 -11.85 3.07 -5.05
CA LEU A 273 -11.42 1.76 -5.56
C LEU A 273 -12.04 1.43 -6.91
N GLY A 274 -13.29 1.79 -7.15
CA GLY A 274 -13.94 1.66 -8.47
C GLY A 274 -13.24 2.49 -9.55
N ILE A 275 -12.96 3.76 -9.26
CA ILE A 275 -12.24 4.67 -10.18
C ILE A 275 -10.84 4.13 -10.49
N VAL A 276 -10.10 3.71 -9.46
CA VAL A 276 -8.74 3.17 -9.64
C VAL A 276 -8.77 1.89 -10.46
N THR A 277 -9.70 0.97 -10.17
CA THR A 277 -9.83 -0.30 -10.91
C THR A 277 -10.11 -0.02 -12.39
N PHE A 278 -11.04 0.89 -12.67
CA PHE A 278 -11.34 1.30 -14.04
C PHE A 278 -10.12 1.91 -14.76
N MET A 279 -9.40 2.82 -14.11
CA MET A 279 -8.19 3.43 -14.66
C MET A 279 -7.09 2.40 -14.91
N TYR A 280 -6.86 1.47 -13.98
CA TYR A 280 -5.85 0.42 -14.14
C TYR A 280 -6.21 -0.53 -15.29
N LEU A 281 -7.49 -0.88 -15.46
CA LEU A 281 -7.92 -1.65 -16.61
C LEU A 281 -7.73 -0.88 -17.92
N ALA A 282 -8.09 0.40 -17.96
CA ALA A 282 -7.91 1.24 -19.14
C ALA A 282 -6.43 1.37 -19.54
N VAL A 283 -5.52 1.49 -18.56
CA VAL A 283 -4.07 1.51 -18.79
C VAL A 283 -3.58 0.16 -19.33
N ASN A 284 -4.01 -0.96 -18.75
CA ASN A 284 -3.60 -2.29 -19.24
C ASN A 284 -4.13 -2.57 -20.65
N VAL A 285 -5.40 -2.24 -20.93
CA VAL A 285 -5.96 -2.30 -22.28
C VAL A 285 -5.16 -1.41 -23.23
N GLY A 286 -4.77 -0.22 -22.78
CA GLY A 286 -3.92 0.67 -23.56
C GLY A 286 -2.56 0.06 -23.89
N TYR A 287 -1.90 -0.59 -22.93
CA TYR A 287 -0.66 -1.31 -23.20
C TYR A 287 -0.85 -2.45 -24.20
N PHE A 288 -1.88 -3.28 -24.04
CA PHE A 288 -2.16 -4.39 -24.97
C PHE A 288 -2.57 -3.94 -26.37
N SER A 289 -3.02 -2.70 -26.54
CA SER A 289 -3.37 -2.17 -27.87
C SER A 289 -2.16 -1.89 -28.76
N VAL A 290 -0.99 -1.62 -28.16
CA VAL A 290 0.23 -1.19 -28.86
C VAL A 290 1.38 -2.19 -28.70
N LEU A 291 1.54 -2.78 -27.52
CA LEU A 291 2.65 -3.67 -27.19
C LEU A 291 2.28 -5.13 -27.43
N THR A 292 3.26 -5.91 -27.88
CA THR A 292 3.11 -7.38 -27.90
C THR A 292 3.24 -7.96 -26.49
N VAL A 293 2.71 -9.16 -26.27
CA VAL A 293 2.83 -9.89 -24.99
C VAL A 293 4.30 -10.04 -24.56
N GLN A 294 5.20 -10.32 -25.50
CA GLN A 294 6.63 -10.49 -25.24
C GLN A 294 7.31 -9.18 -24.81
N GLU A 295 6.99 -8.07 -25.47
CA GLU A 295 7.53 -6.75 -25.12
C GLU A 295 7.04 -6.27 -23.77
N LEU A 296 5.76 -6.51 -23.45
CA LEU A 296 5.19 -6.14 -22.16
C LEU A 296 5.77 -6.98 -21.02
N GLY A 297 6.05 -8.27 -21.28
CA GLY A 297 6.61 -9.18 -20.29
C GLY A 297 8.10 -8.96 -20.01
N THR A 298 8.89 -8.55 -21.01
CA THR A 298 10.36 -8.38 -20.87
C THR A 298 10.78 -6.95 -20.52
N SER A 299 9.96 -5.95 -20.82
CA SER A 299 10.33 -4.54 -20.59
C SER A 299 10.45 -4.20 -19.11
N SER A 300 11.58 -3.60 -18.74
CA SER A 300 11.81 -3.07 -17.40
C SER A 300 11.11 -1.72 -17.13
N ALA A 301 10.65 -1.05 -18.20
CA ALA A 301 9.98 0.25 -18.18
C ALA A 301 8.83 0.27 -19.20
N VAL A 302 7.77 -0.52 -18.93
CA VAL A 302 6.64 -0.77 -19.85
C VAL A 302 6.05 0.51 -20.43
N ALA A 303 5.84 1.52 -19.58
CA ALA A 303 5.26 2.79 -20.00
C ALA A 303 6.15 3.59 -20.98
N LEU A 304 7.48 3.47 -20.87
CA LEU A 304 8.41 4.10 -21.81
C LEU A 304 8.43 3.34 -23.14
N THR A 305 8.42 2.00 -23.10
CA THR A 305 8.32 1.17 -24.32
C THR A 305 7.02 1.47 -25.09
N PHE A 306 5.91 1.64 -24.37
CA PHE A 306 4.65 2.10 -24.96
C PHE A 306 4.80 3.48 -25.62
N ALA A 307 5.42 4.43 -24.92
CA ALA A 307 5.63 5.79 -25.41
C ALA A 307 6.42 5.83 -26.72
N ASN A 308 7.53 5.08 -26.78
CA ASN A 308 8.40 5.03 -27.94
C ASN A 308 7.65 4.53 -29.19
N LYS A 309 6.69 3.61 -29.03
CA LYS A 309 5.88 3.10 -30.13
C LYS A 309 4.66 3.94 -30.48
N ALA A 310 3.97 4.49 -29.48
CA ALA A 310 2.67 5.14 -29.67
C ALA A 310 2.76 6.66 -29.85
N LEU A 311 3.71 7.32 -29.16
CA LEU A 311 3.82 8.78 -29.09
C LEU A 311 4.93 9.36 -29.99
N GLY A 312 5.84 8.52 -30.49
CA GLY A 312 6.93 8.94 -31.37
C GLY A 312 7.72 10.12 -30.79
N PRO A 313 7.71 11.32 -31.40
CA PRO A 313 8.43 12.50 -30.91
C PRO A 313 8.07 12.93 -29.48
N MET A 314 6.87 12.59 -29.00
CA MET A 314 6.40 12.94 -27.66
C MET A 314 6.70 11.86 -26.61
N ALA A 315 7.52 10.85 -26.94
CA ALA A 315 7.84 9.75 -26.02
C ALA A 315 8.49 10.21 -24.71
N TRP A 316 9.22 11.33 -24.72
CA TRP A 316 9.86 11.93 -23.54
C TRP A 316 8.86 12.34 -22.44
N LEU A 317 7.58 12.54 -22.77
CA LEU A 317 6.55 12.93 -21.81
C LEU A 317 6.27 11.81 -20.78
N MET A 318 6.37 10.55 -21.20
CA MET A 318 6.10 9.39 -20.35
C MET A 318 7.12 9.20 -19.21
N PRO A 319 8.44 9.15 -19.45
CA PRO A 319 9.39 9.03 -18.35
C PRO A 319 9.32 10.24 -17.42
N VAL A 320 9.08 11.46 -17.92
CA VAL A 320 8.90 12.65 -17.06
C VAL A 320 7.72 12.48 -16.11
N THR A 321 6.53 12.13 -16.64
CA THR A 321 5.32 11.99 -15.83
C THR A 321 5.40 10.80 -14.86
N VAL A 322 6.00 9.68 -15.26
CA VAL A 322 6.23 8.51 -14.39
C VAL A 322 7.25 8.83 -13.29
N CYS A 323 8.33 9.54 -13.61
CA CYS A 323 9.32 9.99 -12.63
C CYS A 323 8.70 10.94 -11.59
N VAL A 324 7.89 11.90 -12.04
CA VAL A 324 7.12 12.81 -11.18
C VAL A 324 6.18 12.03 -10.24
N SER A 325 5.49 11.01 -10.76
CA SER A 325 4.63 10.12 -9.97
C SER A 325 5.39 9.31 -8.90
N THR A 326 6.49 8.67 -9.31
CA THR A 326 7.29 7.77 -8.45
C THR A 326 8.02 8.55 -7.35
N LEU A 327 8.52 9.75 -7.65
CA LEU A 327 9.08 10.68 -6.64
C LEU A 327 8.03 11.11 -5.62
N GLY A 328 6.80 11.41 -6.05
CA GLY A 328 5.73 11.76 -5.13
C GLY A 328 5.41 10.63 -4.14
N ASN A 329 5.35 9.40 -4.62
CA ASN A 329 5.11 8.24 -3.74
C ASN A 329 6.26 8.01 -2.74
N LEU A 330 7.50 8.25 -3.16
CA LEU A 330 8.67 8.14 -2.30
C LEU A 330 8.69 9.23 -1.21
N CYS A 331 8.42 10.48 -1.57
CA CYS A 331 8.30 11.59 -0.63
C CYS A 331 7.24 11.32 0.43
N ALA A 332 6.03 10.94 0.02
CA ALA A 332 4.95 10.58 0.92
C ALA A 332 5.32 9.38 1.81
N GLY A 333 5.95 8.35 1.23
CA GLY A 333 6.39 7.16 1.95
C GLY A 333 7.40 7.46 3.05
N VAL A 334 8.44 8.24 2.76
CA VAL A 334 9.46 8.63 3.76
C VAL A 334 8.82 9.48 4.87
N LEU A 335 7.97 10.44 4.54
CA LEU A 335 7.29 11.28 5.54
C LEU A 335 6.35 10.49 6.45
N LEU A 336 5.46 9.67 5.88
CA LEU A 336 4.48 8.91 6.66
C LEU A 336 5.15 7.91 7.61
N LYS A 337 6.23 7.27 7.17
CA LYS A 337 6.99 6.31 8.00
C LYS A 337 7.71 7.00 9.15
N SER A 338 8.31 8.16 8.88
CA SER A 338 8.95 8.99 9.90
C SER A 338 7.94 9.43 10.98
N ARG A 339 6.71 9.76 10.59
CA ARG A 339 5.64 10.08 11.55
C ARG A 339 5.26 8.88 12.41
N ARG A 340 5.24 7.65 11.86
CA ARG A 340 4.98 6.43 12.65
C ARG A 340 6.08 6.17 13.67
N ALA A 341 7.35 6.33 13.28
CA ALA A 341 8.49 6.22 14.21
C ALA A 341 8.42 7.30 15.31
N PHE A 342 8.06 8.53 14.95
CA PHE A 342 7.86 9.63 15.90
C PHE A 342 6.75 9.33 16.92
N VAL A 343 5.61 8.81 16.45
CA VAL A 343 4.49 8.41 17.33
C VAL A 343 4.90 7.23 18.21
N ALA A 344 5.58 6.22 17.66
CA ALA A 344 6.08 5.09 18.44
C ALA A 344 7.01 5.53 19.58
N ALA A 345 7.89 6.51 19.31
CA ALA A 345 8.77 7.08 20.32
C ALA A 345 8.00 7.85 21.40
N ARG A 346 6.95 8.59 21.03
CA ARG A 346 6.08 9.29 21.98
C ARG A 346 5.27 8.34 22.86
N SER A 347 4.88 7.18 22.32
CA SER A 347 4.20 6.11 23.06
C SER A 347 5.13 5.27 23.94
N GLY A 348 6.43 5.59 24.01
CA GLY A 348 7.41 4.86 24.82
C GLY A 348 7.95 3.58 24.18
N TYR A 349 7.57 3.27 22.94
CA TYR A 349 8.00 2.06 22.22
C TYR A 349 9.31 2.21 21.44
N MET A 350 9.83 3.43 21.34
CA MET A 350 11.15 3.73 20.76
C MET A 350 11.89 4.75 21.64
N PRO A 351 13.23 4.82 21.54
CA PRO A 351 14.01 5.82 22.24
C PRO A 351 13.52 7.25 21.99
N LYS A 352 13.50 8.07 23.05
CA LYS A 352 12.97 9.45 23.04
C LYS A 352 13.62 10.35 21.97
N ILE A 353 14.83 10.04 21.52
CA ILE A 353 15.52 10.77 20.43
C ILE A 353 14.67 10.86 19.15
N PHE A 354 13.89 9.82 18.83
CA PHE A 354 13.05 9.80 17.63
C PHE A 354 11.80 10.70 17.76
N SER A 355 11.44 11.11 18.98
CA SER A 355 10.37 12.09 19.23
C SER A 355 10.84 13.55 19.20
N MET A 356 12.12 13.81 18.91
CA MET A 356 12.66 15.17 18.84
C MET A 356 12.31 15.87 17.52
N ILE A 357 12.08 17.19 17.60
CA ILE A 357 11.76 18.06 16.46
C ILE A 357 12.86 19.11 16.31
N HIS A 358 13.28 19.38 15.08
CA HIS A 358 14.30 20.38 14.79
C HIS A 358 13.79 21.80 15.05
N VAL A 359 14.55 22.62 15.77
CA VAL A 359 14.14 23.96 16.25
C VAL A 359 13.84 24.93 15.09
N LYS A 360 14.66 24.94 14.03
CA LYS A 360 14.53 25.90 12.91
C LYS A 360 13.54 25.47 11.83
N TYR A 361 13.37 24.16 11.62
CA TYR A 361 12.60 23.62 10.48
C TYR A 361 11.27 23.00 10.92
N HIS A 362 11.10 22.75 12.21
CA HIS A 362 9.95 22.05 12.78
C HIS A 362 9.73 20.66 12.15
N THR A 363 10.81 19.97 11.81
CA THR A 363 10.80 18.64 11.18
C THR A 363 11.34 17.57 12.15
N PRO A 364 10.79 16.34 12.15
CA PRO A 364 11.25 15.26 13.02
C PRO A 364 12.51 14.60 12.45
N GLY A 365 13.64 15.31 12.52
CA GLY A 365 14.92 14.93 11.89
C GLY A 365 15.39 13.50 12.20
N PRO A 366 15.49 13.09 13.47
CA PRO A 366 15.94 11.74 13.82
C PRO A 366 15.00 10.64 13.29
N SER A 367 13.68 10.86 13.34
CA SER A 367 12.71 9.91 12.77
C SER A 367 12.80 9.83 11.24
N LEU A 368 13.13 10.94 10.58
CA LEU A 368 13.36 10.98 9.13
C LEU A 368 14.56 10.14 8.73
N PHE A 369 15.61 10.15 9.55
CA PHE A 369 16.78 9.29 9.34
C PHE A 369 16.40 7.81 9.39
N VAL A 370 15.53 7.38 10.31
CA VAL A 370 15.02 6.00 10.36
C VAL A 370 14.25 5.64 9.08
N GLY A 371 13.39 6.54 8.61
CA GLY A 371 12.64 6.33 7.37
C GLY A 371 13.56 6.19 6.13
N ALA A 372 14.60 7.03 6.05
CA ALA A 372 15.57 6.99 4.95
C ALA A 372 16.48 5.75 5.02
N SER A 373 17.03 5.44 6.20
CA SER A 373 17.95 4.31 6.39
C SER A 373 17.27 2.97 6.11
N THR A 374 16.03 2.79 6.59
CA THR A 374 15.24 1.58 6.31
C THR A 374 14.95 1.45 4.82
N SER A 375 14.62 2.53 4.14
CA SER A 375 14.42 2.52 2.67
C SER A 375 15.68 2.07 1.95
N ILE A 376 16.86 2.58 2.34
CA ILE A 376 18.16 2.19 1.78
C ILE A 376 18.44 0.70 2.01
N VAL A 377 18.18 0.19 3.21
CA VAL A 377 18.35 -1.24 3.52
C VAL A 377 17.50 -2.12 2.59
N PHE A 378 16.23 -1.78 2.36
CA PHE A 378 15.39 -2.53 1.41
C PHE A 378 15.86 -2.41 -0.04
N VAL A 379 16.41 -1.26 -0.45
CA VAL A 379 17.05 -1.11 -1.78
C VAL A 379 18.26 -2.04 -1.94
N LEU A 380 19.05 -2.22 -0.89
CA LEU A 380 20.23 -3.09 -0.92
C LEU A 380 19.84 -4.58 -0.97
N ILE A 381 18.85 -4.98 -0.18
CA ILE A 381 18.45 -6.39 0.00
C ILE A 381 17.83 -6.98 -1.27
N GLY A 382 16.97 -6.26 -1.98
CA GLY A 382 16.13 -6.88 -3.00
C GLY A 382 15.82 -6.00 -4.20
N ASP A 383 15.57 -6.66 -5.33
CA ASP A 383 15.02 -6.02 -6.53
C ASP A 383 13.51 -5.82 -6.40
N VAL A 384 12.96 -4.96 -7.26
CA VAL A 384 11.53 -4.58 -7.30
C VAL A 384 10.58 -5.76 -7.09
N ASN A 385 10.69 -6.85 -7.87
CA ASN A 385 9.77 -7.99 -7.77
C ASN A 385 9.86 -8.69 -6.41
N THR A 386 11.07 -8.89 -5.93
CA THR A 386 11.34 -9.50 -4.62
C THR A 386 10.76 -8.64 -3.49
N LEU A 387 10.90 -7.32 -3.58
CA LEU A 387 10.31 -6.38 -2.63
C LEU A 387 8.78 -6.34 -2.68
N ILE A 388 8.17 -6.53 -3.85
CA ILE A 388 6.71 -6.63 -4.00
C ILE A 388 6.18 -7.84 -3.23
N TYR A 389 6.80 -9.02 -3.39
CA TYR A 389 6.41 -10.21 -2.63
C TYR A 389 6.61 -10.01 -1.12
N ALA A 390 7.77 -9.48 -0.72
CA ALA A 390 8.07 -9.21 0.68
C ALA A 390 7.04 -8.27 1.31
N LYS A 391 6.73 -7.16 0.64
CA LYS A 391 5.72 -6.19 1.07
C LYS A 391 4.33 -6.82 1.16
N GLY A 392 3.92 -7.53 0.11
CA GLY A 392 2.62 -8.16 0.03
C GLY A 392 2.41 -9.14 1.19
N PHE A 393 3.40 -9.99 1.45
CA PHE A 393 3.37 -10.93 2.57
C PHE A 393 3.12 -10.23 3.91
N MET A 394 3.87 -9.17 4.23
CA MET A 394 3.70 -8.48 5.52
C MET A 394 2.38 -7.74 5.63
N ASP A 395 1.97 -7.05 4.56
CA ASP A 395 0.74 -6.28 4.55
C ASP A 395 -0.46 -7.21 4.75
N TRP A 396 -0.47 -8.37 4.11
CA TRP A 396 -1.57 -9.32 4.20
C TRP A 396 -1.70 -10.00 5.58
N ILE A 397 -0.60 -10.21 6.32
CA ILE A 397 -0.69 -10.67 7.74
C ILE A 397 -1.50 -9.69 8.57
N PHE A 398 -1.15 -8.40 8.50
CA PHE A 398 -1.82 -7.38 9.31
C PHE A 398 -3.23 -7.07 8.80
N ILE A 399 -3.47 -7.08 7.48
CA ILE A 399 -4.82 -6.94 6.92
C ILE A 399 -5.71 -8.09 7.40
N GLY A 400 -5.20 -9.32 7.42
CA GLY A 400 -5.93 -10.48 7.94
C GLY A 400 -6.25 -10.37 9.42
N ALA A 401 -5.29 -9.89 10.23
CA ALA A 401 -5.52 -9.62 11.65
C ALA A 401 -6.55 -8.49 11.86
N SER A 402 -6.51 -7.42 11.07
CA SER A 402 -7.52 -6.36 11.13
C SER A 402 -8.91 -6.87 10.72
N ALA A 403 -9.01 -7.68 9.66
CA ALA A 403 -10.27 -8.32 9.28
C ALA A 403 -10.81 -9.25 10.38
N ALA A 404 -9.92 -10.05 11.01
CA ALA A 404 -10.30 -10.93 12.11
C ALA A 404 -10.76 -10.13 13.34
N SER A 405 -10.19 -8.94 13.56
CA SER A 405 -10.61 -8.04 14.64
C SER A 405 -12.09 -7.65 14.53
N VAL A 406 -12.61 -7.44 13.31
CA VAL A 406 -14.05 -7.16 13.09
C VAL A 406 -14.91 -8.33 13.57
N LEU A 407 -14.55 -9.56 13.20
CA LEU A 407 -15.28 -10.77 13.62
C LEU A 407 -15.21 -10.96 15.13
N ILE A 408 -14.03 -10.80 15.72
CA ILE A 408 -13.81 -10.92 17.17
C ILE A 408 -14.60 -9.84 17.92
N LEU A 409 -14.60 -8.59 17.46
CA LEU A 409 -15.34 -7.50 18.11
C LEU A 409 -16.85 -7.68 18.01
N ARG A 410 -17.36 -8.27 16.93
CA ARG A 410 -18.78 -8.63 16.80
C ARG A 410 -19.22 -9.65 17.83
N TYR A 411 -18.33 -10.59 18.18
CA TYR A 411 -18.61 -11.62 19.19
C TYR A 411 -18.36 -11.13 20.62
N THR A 412 -17.23 -10.47 20.87
CA THR A 412 -16.79 -10.07 22.23
C THR A 412 -17.46 -8.80 22.74
N ARG A 413 -17.87 -7.88 21.84
CA ARG A 413 -18.53 -6.61 22.17
C ARG A 413 -19.73 -6.36 21.26
N PRO A 414 -20.81 -7.16 21.36
CA PRO A 414 -21.97 -7.02 20.48
C PRO A 414 -22.63 -5.64 20.61
N ASP A 415 -22.67 -5.06 21.80
CA ASP A 415 -23.34 -3.79 22.09
C ASP A 415 -22.54 -2.54 21.72
N MET A 416 -21.33 -2.70 21.17
CA MET A 416 -20.52 -1.56 20.70
C MET A 416 -21.26 -0.79 19.60
N HIS A 417 -21.34 0.53 19.73
CA HIS A 417 -21.93 1.39 18.70
C HIS A 417 -21.13 1.28 17.40
N ARG A 418 -21.80 0.86 16.32
CA ARG A 418 -21.21 0.69 14.98
C ARG A 418 -21.96 1.58 13.99
N PRO A 419 -21.50 2.82 13.77
CA PRO A 419 -22.15 3.74 12.84
C PRO A 419 -22.21 3.18 11.40
N TYR A 420 -21.19 2.41 11.02
CA TYR A 420 -21.15 1.63 9.79
C TYR A 420 -20.88 0.16 10.13
N LYS A 421 -21.62 -0.75 9.48
CA LYS A 421 -21.48 -2.20 9.67
C LYS A 421 -21.33 -2.86 8.31
N ALA A 422 -20.18 -3.48 8.05
CA ALA A 422 -19.93 -4.17 6.79
C ALA A 422 -20.81 -5.43 6.65
N PRO A 423 -21.20 -5.83 5.43
CA PRO A 423 -21.85 -7.12 5.19
C PRO A 423 -20.96 -8.24 5.74
N ILE A 424 -21.52 -9.24 6.44
CA ILE A 424 -20.73 -10.30 7.12
C ILE A 424 -19.81 -11.09 6.18
N ILE A 425 -20.19 -11.18 4.90
CA ILE A 425 -19.41 -11.83 3.85
C ILE A 425 -18.05 -11.12 3.67
N ALA A 426 -17.99 -9.80 3.81
CA ALA A 426 -16.76 -9.03 3.62
C ALA A 426 -15.64 -9.40 4.61
N PRO A 427 -15.84 -9.39 5.95
CA PRO A 427 -14.81 -9.80 6.90
C PRO A 427 -14.48 -11.29 6.81
N ILE A 428 -15.44 -12.17 6.49
CA ILE A 428 -15.15 -13.60 6.28
C ILE A 428 -14.18 -13.77 5.10
N LEU A 429 -14.51 -13.19 3.94
CA LEU A 429 -13.64 -13.26 2.76
C LEU A 429 -12.30 -12.55 2.99
N ALA A 430 -12.30 -11.40 3.67
CA ALA A 430 -11.09 -10.66 4.00
C ALA A 430 -10.18 -11.39 5.02
N CYS A 431 -10.69 -12.37 5.76
CA CYS A 431 -9.87 -13.30 6.54
C CYS A 431 -9.35 -14.48 5.69
N LEU A 432 -10.13 -14.96 4.72
CA LEU A 432 -9.75 -16.07 3.85
C LEU A 432 -8.68 -15.69 2.82
N PHE A 433 -8.77 -14.51 2.21
CA PHE A 433 -7.79 -14.05 1.22
C PHE A 433 -6.34 -14.01 1.75
N PRO A 434 -6.05 -13.43 2.93
CA PRO A 434 -4.72 -13.52 3.53
C PRO A 434 -4.23 -14.95 3.71
N ILE A 435 -5.08 -15.91 4.11
CA ILE A 435 -4.66 -17.30 4.27
C ILE A 435 -4.21 -17.87 2.92
N PHE A 436 -5.01 -17.65 1.88
CA PHE A 436 -4.66 -18.05 0.51
C PHE A 436 -3.33 -17.41 0.07
N PHE A 437 -3.17 -16.11 0.28
CA PHE A 437 -1.96 -15.38 -0.09
C PHE A 437 -0.74 -15.80 0.73
N LEU A 438 -0.87 -16.12 2.03
CA LEU A 438 0.28 -16.47 2.87
C LEU A 438 0.73 -17.92 2.69
N VAL A 439 -0.21 -18.84 2.50
CA VAL A 439 0.08 -20.28 2.38
C VAL A 439 0.72 -20.61 1.02
N LEU A 440 0.26 -20.00 -0.08
CA LEU A 440 0.77 -20.36 -1.40
C LEU A 440 2.27 -20.06 -1.61
N PRO A 441 2.81 -18.88 -1.25
CA PRO A 441 4.25 -18.61 -1.34
C PRO A 441 5.10 -19.55 -0.49
N LEU A 442 4.60 -19.96 0.68
CA LEU A 442 5.27 -20.92 1.54
C LEU A 442 5.45 -22.28 0.85
N LEU A 443 4.44 -22.73 0.10
CA LEU A 443 4.47 -24.00 -0.63
C LEU A 443 5.31 -23.94 -1.91
N VAL A 444 5.48 -22.74 -2.48
CA VAL A 444 6.08 -22.56 -3.80
C VAL A 444 7.59 -22.35 -3.72
N LYS A 445 8.02 -21.37 -2.95
CA LYS A 445 9.42 -21.08 -2.68
C LYS A 445 9.43 -20.20 -1.43
N PRO A 446 9.69 -20.76 -0.23
CA PRO A 446 9.57 -20.01 1.01
C PRO A 446 10.44 -18.75 0.88
N PRO A 447 9.82 -17.55 0.83
CA PRO A 447 10.57 -16.35 0.65
C PRO A 447 11.49 -16.20 1.86
N ILE A 448 12.78 -15.97 1.61
CA ILE A 448 13.76 -15.70 2.67
C ILE A 448 13.31 -14.52 3.57
N PHE A 449 12.43 -13.66 3.04
CA PHE A 449 11.76 -12.59 3.76
C PHE A 449 10.91 -13.04 4.94
N ILE A 450 10.32 -14.24 4.90
CA ILE A 450 9.59 -14.79 6.04
C ILE A 450 10.55 -15.01 7.20
N LEU A 451 11.72 -15.58 6.92
CA LEU A 451 12.76 -15.79 7.92
C LEU A 451 13.26 -14.45 8.47
N TYR A 452 13.46 -13.43 7.62
CA TYR A 452 13.79 -12.08 8.09
C TYR A 452 12.69 -11.45 8.94
N LEU A 453 11.42 -11.63 8.59
CA LEU A 453 10.26 -11.11 9.34
C LEU A 453 10.14 -11.78 10.72
N VAL A 454 10.24 -13.11 10.75
CA VAL A 454 10.21 -13.89 11.99
C VAL A 454 11.41 -13.54 12.86
N ALA A 455 12.61 -13.46 12.29
CA ALA A 455 13.80 -13.01 13.01
C ALA A 455 13.63 -11.59 13.55
N PHE A 456 13.05 -10.68 12.76
CA PHE A 456 12.76 -9.32 13.20
C PHE A 456 11.77 -9.31 14.37
N TRP A 457 10.69 -10.10 14.31
CA TRP A 457 9.72 -10.22 15.40
C TRP A 457 10.33 -10.83 16.67
N LEU A 458 11.14 -11.88 16.52
CA LEU A 458 11.87 -12.50 17.64
C LEU A 458 12.87 -11.52 18.28
N MET A 459 13.44 -10.59 17.50
CA MET A 459 14.34 -9.57 18.01
C MET A 459 13.61 -8.45 18.77
N ILE A 460 12.45 -8.00 18.29
CA ILE A 460 11.72 -6.88 18.93
C ILE A 460 10.91 -7.31 20.15
N LEU A 461 10.52 -8.58 20.25
CA LEU A 461 9.71 -9.08 21.38
C LEU A 461 10.43 -8.92 22.74
N PRO A 462 11.72 -9.30 22.89
CA PRO A 462 12.46 -9.03 24.12
C PRO A 462 12.56 -7.54 24.45
N ILE A 463 12.74 -6.69 23.42
CA ILE A 463 12.85 -5.23 23.58
C ILE A 463 11.58 -4.62 24.17
N TYR A 464 10.40 -5.22 23.93
CA TYR A 464 9.14 -4.78 24.55
C TYR A 464 9.10 -4.99 26.07
N TYR A 465 9.78 -6.03 26.57
CA TYR A 465 9.78 -6.39 27.99
C TYR A 465 10.95 -5.78 28.78
N LEU A 466 11.91 -5.16 28.08
CA LEU A 466 12.96 -4.30 28.65
C LEU A 466 12.42 -2.88 28.84
#